data_AF-A0A964D2G5-F1
#
_entry.id   AF-A0A964D2G5-F1
#
_cell.length_a   1.000
_cell.length_b   1.000
_cell.length_c   1.000
_cell.angle_alpha   90.00
_cell.angle_beta   90.00
_cell.angle_gamma   90.00
#
_symmetry.space_group_name_H-M   'P 1'
#
loop_
_entity.id
_entity.type
_entity.pdbx_description
1 polymer ?
#
loop_
_entity_poly.entity_id
_entity_poly.type
_entity_poly.pdbx_seq_one_letter_code
_entity_poly.pdbx_strand_id
1 'polypeptide(L)'
;MNKKRENKRKQLKQSIYIVCEGTNTERIYFEEIAQQDDVFEKYAVKVYPSEEDQIKAAKKEGESIKTDAMNLVKLAKQEINNYDEVWAVFDKDGYTKHEQAFSEAKKHSVNLAFSSIAFEHWILLHYEQYRTAFPKSQNVIDYLQQSDYFIGYAKKADILIYSRLKSLTKTAIENSAWLRMKMAQNLAACDRKIYELNPYTTVDKLVIKLLDLNPVTYGVINETQKISDISITVNAVQHNCGIIKLSVSILNDKNITYLVNNDSGHFYIRDEDQNKFQLALDNPIIIEPSLTQDIILKFEIFSATGTLRFNFSPKPNEILIIALDNVTEL
;
A
#
# COMPACT_ATOMS: atom_id res chain seq x y z
N MET A 1 -27.21 -36.71 -27.56
CA MET A 1 -27.07 -35.75 -26.43
C MET A 1 -26.08 -34.66 -26.82
N ASN A 2 -26.56 -33.50 -27.26
CA ASN A 2 -25.70 -32.33 -27.50
C ASN A 2 -25.49 -31.59 -26.18
N LYS A 3 -24.25 -31.60 -25.66
CA LYS A 3 -23.84 -30.72 -24.56
C LYS A 3 -23.93 -29.27 -25.03
N LYS A 4 -24.94 -28.53 -24.57
CA LYS A 4 -24.99 -27.07 -24.70
C LYS A 4 -23.73 -26.50 -24.06
N ARG A 5 -22.88 -25.85 -24.86
CA ARG A 5 -21.81 -24.98 -24.35
C ARG A 5 -22.49 -23.82 -23.64
N GLU A 6 -22.33 -23.74 -22.32
CA GLU A 6 -22.66 -22.54 -21.57
C GLU A 6 -21.73 -21.42 -22.03
N ASN A 7 -22.28 -20.42 -22.72
CA ASN A 7 -21.57 -19.18 -23.02
C ASN A 7 -21.35 -18.43 -21.71
N LYS A 8 -20.24 -18.70 -21.00
CA LYS A 8 -19.71 -17.76 -20.01
C LYS A 8 -19.43 -16.44 -20.74
N ARG A 9 -20.22 -15.40 -20.47
CA ARG A 9 -19.94 -14.03 -20.95
C ARG A 9 -18.52 -13.69 -20.47
N LYS A 10 -17.60 -13.54 -21.41
CA LYS A 10 -16.21 -13.15 -21.13
C LYS A 10 -16.27 -11.76 -20.48
N GLN A 11 -15.90 -11.65 -19.21
CA GLN A 11 -15.82 -10.37 -18.53
C GLN A 11 -14.75 -9.53 -19.26
N LEU A 12 -15.11 -8.31 -19.66
CA LEU A 12 -14.15 -7.39 -20.27
C LEU A 12 -13.13 -7.01 -19.20
N LYS A 13 -11.85 -7.16 -19.53
CA LYS A 13 -10.75 -6.78 -18.64
C LYS A 13 -10.69 -5.25 -18.55
N GLN A 14 -10.44 -4.73 -17.36
CA GLN A 14 -10.13 -3.31 -17.20
C GLN A 14 -8.71 -3.06 -17.73
N SER A 15 -8.55 -2.06 -18.58
CA SER A 15 -7.28 -1.69 -19.22
C SER A 15 -6.49 -0.70 -18.37
N ILE A 16 -5.21 -0.97 -18.13
CA ILE A 16 -4.33 -0.13 -17.29
C ILE A 16 -3.03 0.15 -18.04
N TYR A 17 -2.67 1.42 -18.17
CA TYR A 17 -1.40 1.86 -18.74
C TYR A 17 -0.48 2.40 -17.64
N ILE A 18 0.72 1.85 -17.54
CA ILE A 18 1.71 2.19 -16.50
C ILE A 18 2.96 2.74 -17.21
N VAL A 19 3.35 3.96 -16.90
CA VAL A 19 4.54 4.61 -17.46
C VAL A 19 5.61 4.70 -16.37
N CYS A 20 6.71 3.97 -16.55
CA CYS A 20 7.84 3.93 -15.64
C CYS A 20 8.97 4.85 -16.11
N GLU A 21 9.63 5.52 -15.16
CA GLU A 21 10.87 6.28 -15.40
C GLU A 21 12.02 5.38 -15.88
N GLY A 22 12.19 4.25 -15.20
CA GLY A 22 13.23 3.27 -15.44
C GLY A 22 12.80 2.17 -16.41
N THR A 23 13.77 1.63 -17.13
CA THR A 23 13.56 0.52 -18.07
C THR A 23 13.79 -0.86 -17.44
N ASN A 24 14.23 -0.91 -16.18
CA ASN A 24 14.63 -2.14 -15.52
C ASN A 24 13.71 -2.40 -14.31
N THR A 25 14.14 -2.05 -13.09
CA THR A 25 13.49 -2.45 -11.83
C THR A 25 11.97 -2.22 -11.80
N GLU A 26 11.51 -1.01 -12.06
CA GLU A 26 10.08 -0.66 -12.01
C GLU A 26 9.30 -1.39 -13.11
N ARG A 27 9.81 -1.36 -14.34
CA ARG A 27 9.21 -2.03 -15.50
C ARG A 27 9.05 -3.52 -15.23
N ILE A 28 10.15 -4.20 -14.92
CA ILE A 28 10.20 -5.64 -14.69
C ILE A 28 9.24 -6.02 -13.55
N TYR A 29 9.27 -5.27 -12.45
CA TYR A 29 8.39 -5.52 -11.30
C TYR A 29 6.90 -5.47 -11.69
N PHE A 30 6.45 -4.43 -12.42
CA PHE A 30 5.04 -4.31 -12.80
C PHE A 30 4.64 -5.24 -13.94
N GLU A 31 5.56 -5.57 -14.86
CA GLU A 31 5.33 -6.60 -15.88
C GLU A 31 5.13 -7.98 -15.23
N GLU A 32 5.93 -8.34 -14.23
CA GLU A 32 5.74 -9.59 -13.49
C GLU A 32 4.41 -9.64 -12.72
N ILE A 33 3.99 -8.52 -12.12
CA ILE A 33 2.66 -8.42 -11.49
C ILE A 33 1.56 -8.61 -12.54
N ALA A 34 1.68 -7.93 -13.69
CA ALA A 34 0.70 -8.02 -14.79
C ALA A 34 0.54 -9.45 -15.35
N GLN A 35 1.58 -10.28 -15.23
CA GLN A 35 1.60 -11.66 -15.70
C GLN A 35 1.06 -12.67 -14.67
N GLN A 36 0.77 -12.27 -13.43
CA GLN A 36 0.15 -13.17 -12.46
C GLN A 36 -1.26 -13.55 -12.94
N ASP A 37 -1.64 -14.82 -12.83
CA ASP A 37 -2.91 -15.35 -13.35
C ASP A 37 -4.13 -14.51 -12.90
N ASP A 38 -4.24 -14.24 -11.60
CA ASP A 38 -5.34 -13.46 -11.02
C ASP A 38 -5.40 -12.01 -11.55
N VAL A 39 -4.26 -11.43 -11.87
CA VAL A 39 -4.14 -10.06 -12.41
C VAL A 39 -4.47 -10.09 -13.89
N PHE A 40 -3.89 -11.03 -14.63
CA PHE A 40 -4.11 -11.18 -16.06
C PHE A 40 -5.58 -11.46 -16.37
N GLU A 41 -6.30 -12.25 -15.57
CA GLU A 41 -7.71 -12.52 -15.79
C GLU A 41 -8.59 -11.26 -15.65
N LYS A 42 -8.21 -10.32 -14.77
CA LYS A 42 -8.98 -9.11 -14.45
C LYS A 42 -8.56 -7.88 -15.28
N TYR A 43 -7.27 -7.76 -15.59
CA TYR A 43 -6.68 -6.55 -16.14
C TYR A 43 -5.93 -6.80 -17.45
N ALA A 44 -6.05 -5.83 -18.37
CA ALA A 44 -5.18 -5.71 -19.54
C ALA A 44 -4.14 -4.62 -19.25
N VAL A 45 -3.02 -5.01 -18.64
CA VAL A 45 -1.96 -4.09 -18.22
C VAL A 45 -0.93 -3.93 -19.33
N LYS A 46 -0.58 -2.69 -19.67
CA LYS A 46 0.57 -2.36 -20.51
C LYS A 46 1.54 -1.49 -19.74
N VAL A 47 2.80 -1.91 -19.67
CA VAL A 47 3.88 -1.17 -19.04
C VAL A 47 4.76 -0.54 -20.12
N TYR A 48 5.02 0.76 -19.99
CA TYR A 48 5.91 1.53 -20.84
C TYR A 48 7.13 2.00 -20.04
N PRO A 49 8.33 2.00 -20.62
CA PRO A 49 8.65 1.52 -21.96
C PRO A 49 8.68 -0.01 -22.03
N SER A 50 8.18 -0.58 -23.12
CA SER A 50 8.37 -2.01 -23.42
C SER A 50 9.80 -2.30 -23.90
N GLU A 51 10.19 -3.57 -23.99
CA GLU A 51 11.47 -3.96 -24.61
C GLU A 51 11.60 -3.45 -26.04
N GLU A 52 10.51 -3.45 -26.80
CA GLU A 52 10.51 -2.91 -28.17
C GLU A 52 10.76 -1.40 -28.19
N ASP A 53 10.18 -0.67 -27.24
CA ASP A 53 10.40 0.79 -27.12
C ASP A 53 11.87 1.07 -26.81
N GLN A 54 12.49 0.24 -25.97
CA GLN A 54 13.93 0.27 -25.68
C GLN A 54 14.79 0.01 -26.90
N ILE A 55 14.48 -1.02 -27.67
CA ILE A 55 15.21 -1.33 -28.90
C ILE A 55 15.07 -0.18 -29.91
N LYS A 56 13.88 0.43 -30.03
CA LYS A 56 13.64 1.57 -30.92
C LYS A 56 14.43 2.81 -30.49
N ALA A 57 14.44 3.13 -29.21
CA ALA A 57 15.20 4.25 -28.67
C ALA A 57 16.71 4.05 -28.84
N ALA A 58 17.23 2.85 -28.55
CA ALA A 58 18.66 2.55 -28.72
C ALA A 58 19.14 2.67 -30.18
N LYS A 59 18.25 2.42 -31.15
CA LYS A 59 18.54 2.58 -32.60
C LYS A 59 18.53 4.04 -33.06
N LYS A 60 17.86 4.92 -32.33
CA LYS A 60 17.94 6.38 -32.54
C LYS A 60 19.11 6.89 -31.72
N GLU A 61 20.31 6.84 -32.31
CA GLU A 61 21.58 7.24 -31.68
C GLU A 61 21.42 8.51 -30.81
N GLY A 62 21.41 8.33 -29.47
CA GLY A 62 21.42 9.42 -28.49
C GLY A 62 20.15 9.63 -27.65
N GLU A 63 19.02 8.96 -27.92
CA GLU A 63 17.82 9.08 -27.08
C GLU A 63 17.85 8.09 -25.89
N SER A 64 18.02 8.61 -24.67
CA SER A 64 17.71 7.86 -23.45
C SER A 64 16.21 7.89 -23.21
N ILE A 65 15.57 6.74 -22.97
CA ILE A 65 14.14 6.69 -22.62
C ILE A 65 13.87 7.32 -21.24
N LYS A 66 14.87 7.32 -20.36
CA LYS A 66 14.75 7.99 -19.06
C LYS A 66 14.34 9.43 -19.29
N THR A 67 13.24 9.81 -18.66
CA THR A 67 12.63 11.13 -18.80
C THR A 67 12.19 11.64 -17.45
N ASP A 68 11.96 12.94 -17.34
CA ASP A 68 11.58 13.56 -16.07
C ASP A 68 10.13 13.22 -15.66
N ALA A 69 9.81 13.39 -14.37
CA ALA A 69 8.49 13.14 -13.81
C ALA A 69 7.35 13.84 -14.58
N MET A 70 7.59 15.07 -15.09
CA MET A 70 6.59 15.81 -15.85
C MET A 70 6.32 15.14 -17.20
N ASN A 71 7.35 14.68 -17.90
CA ASN A 71 7.20 13.97 -19.16
C ASN A 71 6.53 12.61 -18.98
N LEU A 72 6.80 11.90 -17.89
CA LEU A 72 6.07 10.66 -17.55
C LEU A 72 4.58 10.91 -17.39
N VAL A 73 4.21 11.98 -16.67
CA VAL A 73 2.81 12.39 -16.52
C VAL A 73 2.20 12.78 -17.88
N LYS A 74 2.93 13.48 -18.74
CA LYS A 74 2.47 13.82 -20.10
C LYS A 74 2.25 12.58 -20.96
N LEU A 75 3.16 11.61 -20.93
CA LEU A 75 3.05 10.34 -21.64
C LEU A 75 1.83 9.55 -21.15
N ALA A 76 1.65 9.45 -19.83
CA ALA A 76 0.49 8.79 -19.25
C ALA A 76 -0.82 9.49 -19.65
N LYS A 77 -0.83 10.83 -19.61
CA LYS A 77 -1.97 11.66 -20.02
C LYS A 77 -2.37 11.45 -21.48
N GLN A 78 -1.42 11.23 -22.40
CA GLN A 78 -1.73 10.97 -23.81
C GLN A 78 -2.60 9.72 -23.99
N GLU A 79 -2.52 8.78 -23.06
CA GLU A 79 -3.20 7.48 -23.12
C GLU A 79 -4.51 7.43 -22.32
N ILE A 80 -4.95 8.53 -21.69
CA ILE A 80 -6.15 8.53 -20.84
C ILE A 80 -7.46 8.20 -21.56
N ASN A 81 -7.51 8.45 -22.89
CA ASN A 81 -8.67 8.11 -23.71
C ASN A 81 -8.57 6.69 -24.30
N ASN A 82 -7.43 6.02 -24.13
CA ASN A 82 -7.14 4.70 -24.69
C ASN A 82 -7.20 3.57 -23.64
N TYR A 83 -7.13 3.93 -22.36
CA TYR A 83 -7.13 2.99 -21.23
C TYR A 83 -8.09 3.48 -20.14
N ASP A 84 -8.64 2.54 -19.36
CA ASP A 84 -9.55 2.85 -18.24
C ASP A 84 -8.81 3.53 -17.07
N GLU A 85 -7.54 3.16 -16.86
CA GLU A 85 -6.68 3.77 -15.86
C GLU A 85 -5.25 3.97 -16.37
N VAL A 86 -4.61 5.03 -15.86
CA VAL A 86 -3.36 5.54 -16.38
C VAL A 86 -2.49 5.97 -15.19
N TRP A 87 -1.27 5.45 -15.13
CA TRP A 87 -0.35 5.60 -13.99
C TRP A 87 1.02 6.08 -14.44
N ALA A 88 1.60 7.02 -13.69
CA ALA A 88 3.00 7.39 -13.80
C ALA A 88 3.77 6.90 -12.55
N VAL A 89 4.87 6.19 -12.79
CA VAL A 89 5.76 5.61 -11.77
C VAL A 89 7.12 6.27 -11.90
N PHE A 90 7.55 6.95 -10.84
CA PHE A 90 8.85 7.62 -10.80
C PHE A 90 9.37 7.76 -9.39
N ASP A 91 10.68 7.89 -9.27
CA ASP A 91 11.31 8.33 -8.04
C ASP A 91 11.73 9.81 -8.12
N LYS A 92 12.26 10.35 -7.03
CA LYS A 92 12.64 11.76 -6.99
C LYS A 92 13.97 12.04 -7.70
N ASP A 93 14.81 11.02 -7.91
CA ASP A 93 16.25 11.22 -8.13
C ASP A 93 16.53 12.13 -9.34
N GLY A 94 17.29 13.19 -9.11
CA GLY A 94 17.91 14.00 -10.17
C GLY A 94 17.14 15.16 -10.82
N TYR A 95 15.84 15.44 -10.56
CA TYR A 95 15.10 16.48 -11.33
C TYR A 95 14.15 17.40 -10.54
N THR A 96 13.92 18.61 -11.09
CA THR A 96 13.35 19.79 -10.40
C THR A 96 11.86 20.06 -10.65
N LYS A 97 11.13 19.22 -11.40
CA LYS A 97 9.74 19.49 -11.83
C LYS A 97 8.66 18.68 -11.11
N HIS A 98 8.97 18.10 -9.95
CA HIS A 98 8.04 17.26 -9.19
C HIS A 98 6.73 17.98 -8.85
N GLU A 99 6.78 19.23 -8.35
CA GLU A 99 5.57 20.01 -8.07
C GLU A 99 4.64 20.12 -9.29
N GLN A 100 5.22 20.43 -10.44
CA GLN A 100 4.47 20.56 -11.69
C GLN A 100 3.89 19.21 -12.11
N ALA A 101 4.65 18.12 -11.98
CA ALA A 101 4.20 16.77 -12.31
C ALA A 101 3.02 16.34 -11.44
N PHE A 102 3.10 16.56 -10.12
CA PHE A 102 2.00 16.26 -9.18
C PHE A 102 0.74 17.09 -9.50
N SER A 103 0.91 18.38 -9.79
CA SER A 103 -0.21 19.27 -10.16
C SER A 103 -0.86 18.84 -11.48
N GLU A 104 -0.05 18.55 -12.50
CA GLU A 104 -0.53 18.14 -13.83
C GLU A 104 -1.24 16.77 -13.77
N ALA A 105 -0.71 15.84 -12.98
CA ALA A 105 -1.31 14.53 -12.78
C ALA A 105 -2.70 14.63 -12.13
N LYS A 106 -2.80 15.41 -11.05
CA LYS A 106 -4.08 15.67 -10.38
C LYS A 106 -5.11 16.32 -11.31
N LYS A 107 -4.68 17.26 -12.14
CA LYS A 107 -5.56 17.98 -13.08
C LYS A 107 -6.15 17.07 -14.17
N HIS A 108 -5.43 16.02 -14.56
CA HIS A 108 -5.81 15.15 -15.68
C HIS A 108 -6.06 13.71 -15.27
N SER A 109 -6.37 13.44 -14.00
CA SER A 109 -6.68 12.09 -13.50
C SER A 109 -5.60 11.04 -13.84
N VAL A 110 -4.33 11.46 -13.86
CA VAL A 110 -3.19 10.53 -13.93
C VAL A 110 -2.85 10.10 -12.50
N ASN A 111 -2.89 8.80 -12.25
CA ASN A 111 -2.51 8.26 -10.95
C ASN A 111 -0.99 8.22 -10.79
N LEU A 112 -0.50 8.36 -9.56
CA LEU A 112 0.93 8.41 -9.26
C LEU A 112 1.34 7.26 -8.34
N ALA A 113 2.40 6.55 -8.73
CA ALA A 113 3.15 5.63 -7.87
C ALA A 113 4.56 6.20 -7.66
N PHE A 114 4.70 6.99 -6.61
CA PHE A 114 5.91 7.77 -6.33
C PHE A 114 6.75 7.14 -5.21
N SER A 115 8.08 7.18 -5.35
CA SER A 115 9.04 6.94 -4.26
C SER A 115 9.99 8.13 -4.06
N SER A 116 10.22 8.55 -2.82
CA SER A 116 10.94 9.79 -2.54
C SER A 116 12.44 9.77 -2.77
N ILE A 117 13.04 8.58 -2.88
CA ILE A 117 14.50 8.43 -3.03
C ILE A 117 14.86 7.45 -4.15
N ALA A 118 14.20 6.30 -4.18
CA ALA A 118 14.44 5.23 -5.14
C ALA A 118 13.32 4.21 -5.05
N PHE A 119 13.04 3.49 -6.13
CA PHE A 119 12.13 2.34 -6.08
C PHE A 119 12.59 1.28 -5.06
N GLU A 120 13.90 1.11 -4.85
CA GLU A 120 14.44 0.15 -3.89
C GLU A 120 13.99 0.39 -2.44
N HIS A 121 13.51 1.60 -2.09
CA HIS A 121 12.90 1.82 -0.79
C HIS A 121 11.57 1.06 -0.63
N TRP A 122 10.78 0.93 -1.71
CA TRP A 122 9.60 0.06 -1.71
C TRP A 122 9.99 -1.43 -1.55
N ILE A 123 11.12 -1.86 -2.12
CA ILE A 123 11.66 -3.21 -1.89
C ILE A 123 12.02 -3.39 -0.42
N LEU A 124 12.71 -2.43 0.21
CA LEU A 124 13.05 -2.46 1.63
C LEU A 124 11.80 -2.63 2.53
N LEU A 125 10.71 -1.96 2.20
CA LEU A 125 9.48 -2.05 3.00
C LEU A 125 8.83 -3.45 2.97
N HIS A 126 9.20 -4.35 2.06
CA HIS A 126 8.78 -5.75 2.13
C HIS A 126 9.38 -6.49 3.33
N TYR A 127 10.54 -6.05 3.80
CA TYR A 127 11.29 -6.71 4.88
C TYR A 127 11.03 -6.04 6.23
N GLU A 128 10.98 -4.71 6.28
CA GLU A 128 10.87 -4.01 7.56
C GLU A 128 10.23 -2.62 7.49
N GLN A 129 9.84 -2.14 8.67
CA GLN A 129 9.41 -0.75 8.88
C GLN A 129 10.63 0.17 8.92
N TYR A 130 10.91 0.86 7.82
CA TYR A 130 12.04 1.80 7.72
C TYR A 130 11.59 3.24 7.51
N ARG A 131 12.04 4.15 8.39
CA ARG A 131 11.67 5.58 8.34
C ARG A 131 12.85 6.54 8.28
N THR A 132 14.07 6.04 8.29
CA THR A 132 15.26 6.89 8.27
C THR A 132 15.52 7.37 6.85
N ALA A 133 15.89 8.64 6.68
CA ALA A 133 16.17 9.20 5.38
C ALA A 133 17.47 8.61 4.80
N PHE A 134 17.45 8.19 3.54
CA PHE A 134 18.66 7.86 2.80
C PHE A 134 19.11 9.04 1.96
N PRO A 135 20.40 9.42 1.98
CA PRO A 135 20.86 10.58 1.22
C PRO A 135 20.91 10.32 -0.29
N LYS A 136 21.11 9.07 -0.72
CA LYS A 136 21.12 8.67 -2.13
C LYS A 136 20.43 7.32 -2.33
N SER A 137 19.96 7.07 -3.54
CA SER A 137 19.39 5.79 -3.98
C SER A 137 20.33 4.60 -3.73
N GLN A 138 21.63 4.78 -3.97
CA GLN A 138 22.64 3.74 -3.70
C GLN A 138 22.67 3.28 -2.23
N ASN A 139 22.44 4.18 -1.27
CA ASN A 139 22.48 3.81 0.14
C ASN A 139 21.33 2.87 0.55
N VAL A 140 20.20 2.90 -0.18
CA VAL A 140 19.12 1.94 0.02
C VAL A 140 19.55 0.54 -0.42
N ILE A 141 20.25 0.47 -1.56
CA ILE A 141 20.79 -0.79 -2.09
C ILE A 141 21.85 -1.36 -1.15
N ASP A 142 22.77 -0.52 -0.68
CA ASP A 142 23.82 -0.93 0.26
C ASP A 142 23.19 -1.47 1.56
N TYR A 143 22.14 -0.82 2.06
CA TYR A 143 21.43 -1.27 3.25
C TYR A 143 20.72 -2.61 3.05
N LEU A 144 20.04 -2.80 1.91
CA LEU A 144 19.43 -4.09 1.56
C LEU A 144 20.47 -5.21 1.59
N GLN A 145 21.64 -4.99 0.98
CA GLN A 145 22.73 -5.95 0.94
C GLN A 145 23.32 -6.24 2.32
N GLN A 146 23.57 -5.19 3.13
CA GLN A 146 24.13 -5.33 4.48
C GLN A 146 23.19 -6.02 5.47
N SER A 147 21.88 -5.95 5.21
CA SER A 147 20.84 -6.58 6.04
C SER A 147 20.47 -7.99 5.57
N ASP A 148 21.23 -8.55 4.61
CA ASP A 148 20.92 -9.82 3.93
C ASP A 148 19.49 -9.85 3.32
N TYR A 149 18.95 -8.67 3.01
CA TYR A 149 17.67 -8.53 2.32
C TYR A 149 17.88 -8.53 0.81
N PHE A 150 17.01 -9.27 0.11
CA PHE A 150 16.98 -9.27 -1.35
C PHE A 150 18.33 -9.57 -2.01
N ILE A 151 19.09 -10.53 -1.44
CA ILE A 151 20.45 -10.93 -1.85
C ILE A 151 20.57 -11.16 -3.37
N GLY A 152 21.67 -10.71 -3.98
CA GLY A 152 21.93 -10.90 -5.41
C GLY A 152 21.18 -9.92 -6.33
N TYR A 153 20.51 -8.91 -5.78
CA TYR A 153 19.89 -7.86 -6.58
C TYR A 153 20.91 -7.12 -7.46
N ALA A 154 20.63 -7.11 -8.76
CA ALA A 154 21.37 -6.33 -9.75
C ALA A 154 20.37 -5.58 -10.64
N LYS A 155 20.36 -4.24 -10.51
CA LYS A 155 19.40 -3.31 -11.14
C LYS A 155 19.19 -3.47 -12.66
N LYS A 156 20.07 -4.16 -13.38
CA LYS A 156 20.01 -4.35 -14.85
C LYS A 156 19.74 -5.78 -15.30
N ALA A 157 19.71 -6.75 -14.38
CA ALA A 157 19.71 -8.18 -14.74
C ALA A 157 18.64 -9.00 -14.00
N ASP A 158 18.02 -8.46 -12.96
CA ASP A 158 17.03 -9.21 -12.19
C ASP A 158 15.67 -9.17 -12.88
N ILE A 159 15.21 -10.34 -13.36
CA ILE A 159 13.94 -10.53 -14.08
C ILE A 159 12.84 -11.15 -13.21
N LEU A 160 13.10 -11.42 -11.92
CA LEU A 160 12.20 -12.09 -10.99
C LEU A 160 11.98 -11.27 -9.70
N ILE A 161 11.96 -9.95 -9.82
CA ILE A 161 11.87 -9.01 -8.71
C ILE A 161 10.57 -9.22 -7.93
N TYR A 162 9.42 -9.18 -8.59
CA TYR A 162 8.14 -9.35 -7.88
C TYR A 162 7.99 -10.77 -7.35
N SER A 163 8.37 -11.78 -8.13
CA SER A 163 8.28 -13.19 -7.74
C SER A 163 8.99 -13.47 -6.42
N ARG A 164 10.15 -12.85 -6.18
CA ARG A 164 10.92 -12.95 -4.93
C ARG A 164 10.29 -12.22 -3.74
N LEU A 165 9.46 -11.21 -4.00
CA LEU A 165 8.84 -10.34 -3.00
C LEU A 165 7.37 -10.68 -2.72
N LYS A 166 6.75 -11.53 -3.53
CA LYS A 166 5.31 -11.83 -3.54
C LYS A 166 4.76 -12.23 -2.16
N SER A 167 5.48 -13.06 -1.41
CA SER A 167 5.05 -13.50 -0.07
C SER A 167 5.03 -12.38 0.97
N LEU A 168 5.80 -11.31 0.74
CA LEU A 168 5.96 -10.18 1.64
C LEU A 168 5.16 -8.94 1.20
N THR A 169 4.40 -9.01 0.10
CA THR A 169 3.70 -7.85 -0.45
C THR A 169 2.69 -7.23 0.53
N LYS A 170 1.98 -8.05 1.32
CA LYS A 170 1.07 -7.53 2.36
C LYS A 170 1.83 -6.77 3.44
N THR A 171 2.98 -7.27 3.87
CA THR A 171 3.89 -6.59 4.80
C THR A 171 4.34 -5.25 4.23
N ALA A 172 4.71 -5.18 2.95
CA ALA A 172 5.11 -3.94 2.30
C ALA A 172 4.01 -2.87 2.27
N ILE A 173 2.76 -3.30 2.02
CA ILE A 173 1.58 -2.41 2.05
C ILE A 173 1.38 -1.83 3.45
N GLU A 174 1.42 -2.68 4.48
CA GLU A 174 1.28 -2.22 5.87
C GLU A 174 2.42 -1.29 6.29
N ASN A 175 3.67 -1.63 5.94
CA ASN A 175 4.85 -0.82 6.23
C ASN A 175 4.81 0.53 5.49
N SER A 176 4.24 0.57 4.28
CA SER A 176 4.01 1.82 3.55
C SER A 176 2.95 2.69 4.20
N ALA A 177 1.85 2.10 4.68
CA ALA A 177 0.83 2.83 5.43
C ALA A 177 1.38 3.38 6.76
N TRP A 178 2.15 2.57 7.49
CA TRP A 178 2.88 2.99 8.69
C TRP A 178 3.85 4.13 8.41
N LEU A 179 4.62 4.04 7.31
CA LEU A 179 5.59 5.07 6.94
C LEU A 179 4.87 6.41 6.69
N ARG A 180 3.78 6.40 5.92
CA ARG A 180 2.99 7.61 5.67
C ARG A 180 2.43 8.22 6.94
N MET A 181 1.95 7.39 7.87
CA MET A 181 1.51 7.84 9.19
C MET A 181 2.66 8.49 9.97
N LYS A 182 3.84 7.85 10.02
CA LYS A 182 5.03 8.42 10.70
C LYS A 182 5.48 9.74 10.07
N MET A 183 5.33 9.90 8.76
CA MET A 183 5.71 11.10 8.02
C MET A 183 4.62 12.18 8.00
N ALA A 184 3.46 11.97 8.61
CA ALA A 184 2.33 12.91 8.53
C ALA A 184 2.68 14.30 9.11
N GLN A 185 3.44 14.36 10.20
CA GLN A 185 3.90 15.63 10.78
C GLN A 185 4.90 16.34 9.85
N ASN A 186 5.87 15.59 9.30
CA ASN A 186 6.81 16.12 8.30
C ASN A 186 6.07 16.64 7.06
N LEU A 187 5.03 15.93 6.62
CA LEU A 187 4.18 16.32 5.49
C LEU A 187 3.44 17.63 5.77
N ALA A 188 2.92 17.81 6.99
CA ALA A 188 2.29 19.07 7.39
C ALA A 188 3.30 20.22 7.41
N ALA A 189 4.55 19.96 7.82
CA ALA A 189 5.62 20.97 7.86
C ALA A 189 6.12 21.41 6.47
N CYS A 190 5.92 20.61 5.42
CA CYS A 190 6.30 20.94 4.04
C CYS A 190 5.10 21.31 3.14
N ASP A 191 4.06 21.94 3.69
CA ASP A 191 2.84 22.33 2.94
C ASP A 191 2.20 21.18 2.15
N ARG A 192 2.29 19.96 2.68
CA ARG A 192 1.78 18.72 2.06
C ARG A 192 2.47 18.33 0.75
N LYS A 193 3.69 18.81 0.52
CA LYS A 193 4.50 18.45 -0.64
C LYS A 193 5.18 17.10 -0.42
N ILE A 194 4.47 16.03 -0.81
CA ILE A 194 4.95 14.64 -0.70
C ILE A 194 6.36 14.46 -1.30
N TYR A 195 6.64 15.13 -2.41
CA TYR A 195 7.94 15.05 -3.09
C TYR A 195 9.08 15.74 -2.33
N GLU A 196 8.81 16.47 -1.24
CA GLU A 196 9.86 17.04 -0.36
C GLU A 196 10.24 16.10 0.79
N LEU A 197 9.46 15.06 1.05
CA LEU A 197 9.73 14.09 2.10
C LEU A 197 10.84 13.11 1.73
N ASN A 198 11.51 12.57 2.74
CA ASN A 198 12.41 11.44 2.61
C ASN A 198 12.51 10.72 3.98
N PRO A 199 12.08 9.44 4.08
CA PRO A 199 11.49 8.61 3.03
C PRO A 199 9.97 8.83 2.87
N TYR A 200 9.43 8.50 1.69
CA TYR A 200 7.99 8.43 1.44
C TYR A 200 7.72 7.57 0.19
N THR A 201 6.65 6.79 0.19
CA THR A 201 6.22 6.04 -1.00
C THR A 201 4.70 5.92 -1.12
N THR A 202 4.25 5.79 -2.36
CA THR A 202 2.86 5.49 -2.76
C THR A 202 2.79 4.34 -3.77
N VAL A 203 3.91 3.64 -3.99
CA VAL A 203 3.98 2.49 -4.89
C VAL A 203 3.00 1.39 -4.49
N ASP A 204 2.79 1.21 -3.18
CA ASP A 204 1.80 0.30 -2.62
C ASP A 204 0.39 0.52 -3.18
N LYS A 205 0.00 1.76 -3.51
CA LYS A 205 -1.34 2.05 -4.06
C LYS A 205 -1.57 1.40 -5.42
N LEU A 206 -0.56 1.40 -6.30
CA LEU A 206 -0.63 0.72 -7.58
C LEU A 206 -0.62 -0.81 -7.39
N VAL A 207 0.19 -1.30 -6.46
CA VAL A 207 0.25 -2.74 -6.15
C VAL A 207 -1.08 -3.24 -5.56
N ILE A 208 -1.70 -2.48 -4.65
CA ILE A 208 -3.05 -2.72 -4.11
C ILE A 208 -4.05 -2.85 -5.26
N LYS A 209 -4.03 -1.90 -6.21
CA LYS A 209 -4.93 -1.90 -7.37
C LYS A 209 -4.75 -3.15 -8.23
N LEU A 210 -3.50 -3.45 -8.62
CA LEU A 210 -3.20 -4.56 -9.53
C LEU A 210 -3.53 -5.91 -8.90
N LEU A 211 -3.22 -6.10 -7.62
CA LEU A 211 -3.42 -7.36 -6.90
C LEU A 211 -4.79 -7.47 -6.23
N ASP A 212 -5.65 -6.46 -6.35
CA ASP A 212 -6.98 -6.42 -5.71
C ASP A 212 -6.88 -6.67 -4.19
N LEU A 213 -5.87 -6.05 -3.56
CA LEU A 213 -5.63 -6.15 -2.13
C LEU A 213 -6.36 -5.04 -1.38
N ASN A 214 -6.52 -5.22 -0.07
CA ASN A 214 -7.16 -4.22 0.77
C ASN A 214 -6.16 -3.09 1.06
N PRO A 215 -6.51 -1.82 0.81
CA PRO A 215 -5.74 -0.69 1.31
C PRO A 215 -5.70 -0.71 2.83
N VAL A 216 -4.56 -0.27 3.35
CA VAL A 216 -4.29 -0.21 4.78
C VAL A 216 -4.28 1.25 5.23
N THR A 217 -5.11 1.57 6.20
CA THR A 217 -5.02 2.78 7.02
C THR A 217 -4.24 2.42 8.28
N TYR A 218 -3.24 3.23 8.63
CA TYR A 218 -2.42 3.03 9.83
C TYR A 218 -2.61 4.23 10.76
N GLY A 219 -2.89 3.96 12.03
CA GLY A 219 -3.09 4.98 13.06
C GLY A 219 -2.46 4.62 14.39
N VAL A 220 -2.68 5.50 15.37
CA VAL A 220 -2.22 5.36 16.76
C VAL A 220 -3.40 5.53 17.72
N ILE A 221 -3.18 5.17 18.97
CA ILE A 221 -4.14 5.45 20.05
C ILE A 221 -4.42 6.95 20.18
N ASN A 222 -5.58 7.29 20.73
CA ASN A 222 -6.04 8.67 20.95
C ASN A 222 -6.24 9.52 19.69
N GLU A 223 -6.16 8.92 18.50
CA GLU A 223 -6.49 9.57 17.24
C GLU A 223 -7.66 8.85 16.56
N THR A 224 -8.66 9.61 16.11
CA THR A 224 -9.78 9.07 15.36
C THR A 224 -9.34 8.70 13.95
N GLN A 225 -9.46 7.43 13.60
CA GLN A 225 -9.19 6.91 12.27
C GLN A 225 -10.50 6.63 11.56
N LYS A 226 -10.65 7.16 10.35
CA LYS A 226 -11.81 6.87 9.50
C LYS A 226 -11.46 5.77 8.51
N ILE A 227 -12.27 4.71 8.49
CA ILE A 227 -12.20 3.61 7.54
C ILE A 227 -13.59 3.42 6.93
N SER A 228 -13.71 3.61 5.62
CA SER A 228 -14.98 3.74 4.91
C SER A 228 -15.95 4.74 5.61
N ASP A 229 -16.93 4.20 6.31
CA ASP A 229 -18.10 4.78 6.94
C ASP A 229 -18.11 4.55 8.44
N ILE A 230 -16.97 4.13 8.99
CA ILE A 230 -16.77 3.95 10.42
C ILE A 230 -15.58 4.80 10.84
N SER A 231 -15.79 5.60 11.88
CA SER A 231 -14.70 6.30 12.56
C SER A 231 -14.44 5.61 13.89
N ILE A 232 -13.19 5.31 14.19
CA ILE A 232 -12.80 4.53 15.37
C ILE A 232 -11.63 5.19 16.07
N THR A 233 -11.72 5.24 17.40
CA THR A 233 -10.69 5.79 18.27
C THR A 233 -10.41 4.78 19.37
N VAL A 234 -9.15 4.37 19.51
CA VAL A 234 -8.70 3.57 20.66
C VAL A 234 -8.26 4.56 21.75
N ASN A 235 -9.09 4.74 22.77
CA ASN A 235 -8.91 5.75 23.82
C ASN A 235 -7.97 5.30 24.94
N ALA A 236 -7.92 3.99 25.20
CA ALA A 236 -7.07 3.44 26.25
C ALA A 236 -6.75 1.97 25.98
N VAL A 237 -5.55 1.57 26.41
CA VAL A 237 -5.07 0.19 26.38
C VAL A 237 -4.68 -0.19 27.80
N GLN A 238 -5.29 -1.26 28.33
CA GLN A 238 -4.92 -1.84 29.63
C GLN A 238 -4.45 -3.27 29.41
N HIS A 239 -3.30 -3.63 29.98
CA HIS A 239 -2.77 -4.98 29.92
C HIS A 239 -2.70 -5.57 31.33
N ASN A 240 -3.31 -6.74 31.54
CA ASN A 240 -3.25 -7.43 32.82
C ASN A 240 -3.31 -8.95 32.60
N CYS A 241 -2.30 -9.67 33.10
CA CYS A 241 -2.24 -11.13 33.12
C CYS A 241 -2.62 -11.81 31.79
N GLY A 242 -2.05 -11.37 30.67
CA GLY A 242 -2.32 -11.96 29.35
C GLY A 242 -3.66 -11.55 28.75
N ILE A 243 -4.35 -10.55 29.32
CA ILE A 243 -5.56 -9.96 28.78
C ILE A 243 -5.29 -8.50 28.43
N ILE A 244 -5.61 -8.11 27.19
CA ILE A 244 -5.68 -6.70 26.79
C ILE A 244 -7.13 -6.25 26.75
N LYS A 245 -7.37 -5.08 27.35
CA LYS A 245 -8.64 -4.35 27.23
C LYS A 245 -8.39 -3.08 26.43
N LEU A 246 -9.10 -2.93 25.32
CA LEU A 246 -9.14 -1.70 24.55
C LEU A 246 -10.44 -0.96 24.88
N SER A 247 -10.34 0.29 25.31
CA SER A 247 -11.49 1.20 25.34
C SER A 247 -11.58 1.88 24.00
N VAL A 248 -12.67 1.65 23.25
CA VAL A 248 -12.81 2.06 21.86
C VAL A 248 -14.10 2.86 21.69
N SER A 249 -14.02 4.02 21.04
CA SER A 249 -15.17 4.75 20.54
C SER A 249 -15.35 4.43 19.05
N ILE A 250 -16.55 4.01 18.66
CA ILE A 250 -16.89 3.75 17.26
C ILE A 250 -18.08 4.61 16.86
N LEU A 251 -17.89 5.44 15.85
CA LEU A 251 -18.94 6.22 15.19
C LEU A 251 -19.32 5.52 13.88
N ASN A 252 -20.61 5.23 13.74
CA ASN A 252 -21.20 4.73 12.51
C ASN A 252 -21.71 5.90 11.66
N ASP A 253 -20.99 6.25 10.60
CA ASP A 253 -21.36 7.36 9.70
C ASP A 253 -22.49 6.98 8.72
N LYS A 254 -22.99 5.74 8.75
CA LYS A 254 -24.15 5.33 7.94
C LYS A 254 -25.48 5.65 8.62
N ASN A 255 -26.51 5.61 7.79
CA ASN A 255 -27.92 5.63 8.19
C ASN A 255 -28.51 4.23 8.46
N ILE A 256 -27.67 3.19 8.57
CA ILE A 256 -28.08 1.81 8.88
C ILE A 256 -27.23 1.26 10.02
N THR A 257 -27.79 0.33 10.79
CA THR A 257 -27.14 -0.30 11.93
C THR A 257 -25.98 -1.19 11.48
N TYR A 258 -24.89 -1.16 12.23
CA TYR A 258 -23.71 -2.00 12.02
C TYR A 258 -23.58 -3.05 13.14
N LEU A 259 -23.52 -4.32 12.76
CA LEU A 259 -23.44 -5.44 13.70
C LEU A 259 -22.01 -5.96 13.78
N VAL A 260 -21.45 -6.04 14.98
CA VAL A 260 -20.13 -6.60 15.27
C VAL A 260 -20.30 -7.87 16.09
N ASN A 261 -20.23 -9.02 15.42
CA ASN A 261 -20.19 -10.35 16.06
C ASN A 261 -18.79 -10.99 16.01
N ASN A 262 -17.89 -10.46 15.18
CA ASN A 262 -16.55 -10.98 14.92
C ASN A 262 -16.46 -12.43 14.40
N ASP A 263 -17.56 -13.03 13.91
CA ASP A 263 -17.56 -14.40 13.38
C ASP A 263 -16.57 -14.58 12.20
N SER A 264 -16.35 -13.51 11.44
CA SER A 264 -15.40 -13.47 10.32
C SER A 264 -13.96 -13.11 10.72
N GLY A 265 -13.68 -12.94 12.01
CA GLY A 265 -12.34 -12.58 12.52
C GLY A 265 -11.86 -11.21 12.06
N HIS A 266 -12.77 -10.24 11.93
CA HIS A 266 -12.49 -8.89 11.47
C HIS A 266 -11.80 -8.01 12.52
N PHE A 267 -11.87 -8.38 13.80
CA PHE A 267 -11.24 -7.74 14.94
C PHE A 267 -10.22 -8.69 15.55
N TYR A 268 -8.94 -8.33 15.51
CA TYR A 268 -7.89 -9.10 16.16
C TYR A 268 -6.73 -8.22 16.60
N ILE A 269 -6.05 -8.65 17.67
CA ILE A 269 -4.70 -8.18 17.98
C ILE A 269 -3.73 -9.01 17.15
N ARG A 270 -2.69 -8.35 16.63
CA ARG A 270 -1.54 -9.01 16.04
C ARG A 270 -0.27 -8.55 16.73
N ASP A 271 0.62 -9.49 16.99
CA ASP A 271 1.92 -9.22 17.57
C ASP A 271 3.02 -9.03 16.51
N GLU A 272 4.27 -8.86 16.95
CA GLU A 272 5.42 -8.65 16.08
C GLU A 272 5.68 -9.86 15.16
N ASP A 273 5.48 -11.08 15.70
CA ASP A 273 5.66 -12.36 15.01
C ASP A 273 4.48 -12.75 14.10
N GLN A 274 3.53 -11.84 13.89
CA GLN A 274 2.33 -12.03 13.06
C GLN A 274 1.29 -13.01 13.64
N ASN A 275 1.41 -13.42 14.89
CA ASN A 275 0.38 -14.21 15.58
C ASN A 275 -0.89 -13.37 15.73
N LYS A 276 -2.04 -13.99 15.50
CA LYS A 276 -3.35 -13.31 15.57
C LYS A 276 -4.14 -13.79 16.77
N PHE A 277 -4.60 -12.84 17.58
CA PHE A 277 -5.43 -13.05 18.76
C PHE A 277 -6.82 -12.47 18.48
N GLN A 278 -7.80 -13.36 18.27
CA GLN A 278 -9.14 -12.98 17.87
C GLN A 278 -9.93 -12.38 19.04
N LEU A 279 -10.78 -11.39 18.75
CA LEU A 279 -11.78 -10.92 19.71
C LEU A 279 -12.85 -12.00 19.90
N ALA A 280 -13.01 -12.47 21.14
CA ALA A 280 -14.16 -13.29 21.51
C ALA A 280 -15.31 -12.39 21.97
N LEU A 281 -16.50 -12.56 21.39
CA LEU A 281 -17.72 -11.86 21.80
C LEU A 281 -18.77 -12.88 22.23
N ASP A 282 -19.24 -12.76 23.47
CA ASP A 282 -20.38 -13.55 23.96
C ASP A 282 -21.69 -13.11 23.30
N ASN A 283 -21.80 -11.81 22.99
CA ASN A 283 -22.95 -11.21 22.35
C ASN A 283 -22.49 -10.21 21.26
N PRO A 284 -23.22 -10.11 20.14
CA PRO A 284 -22.94 -9.10 19.13
C PRO A 284 -23.08 -7.68 19.70
N ILE A 285 -22.19 -6.79 19.26
CA ILE A 285 -22.25 -5.36 19.54
C ILE A 285 -23.04 -4.68 18.40
N ILE A 286 -24.03 -3.88 18.75
CA ILE A 286 -24.88 -3.15 17.81
C ILE A 286 -24.49 -1.68 17.83
N ILE A 287 -23.98 -1.18 16.69
CA ILE A 287 -23.59 0.22 16.50
C ILE A 287 -24.68 0.92 15.68
N GLU A 288 -25.48 1.73 16.37
CA GLU A 288 -26.63 2.41 15.79
C GLU A 288 -26.24 3.51 14.78
N PRO A 289 -27.09 3.83 13.80
CA PRO A 289 -26.82 4.85 12.80
C PRO A 289 -26.48 6.21 13.40
N SER A 290 -25.45 6.87 12.86
CA SER A 290 -25.07 8.25 13.22
C SER A 290 -24.79 8.48 14.71
N LEU A 291 -24.54 7.41 15.46
CA LEU A 291 -24.22 7.46 16.88
C LEU A 291 -22.79 6.98 17.13
N THR A 292 -22.14 7.61 18.10
CA THR A 292 -20.90 7.12 18.68
C THR A 292 -21.23 6.17 19.81
N GLN A 293 -20.62 4.99 19.81
CA GLN A 293 -20.73 4.01 20.87
C GLN A 293 -19.37 3.72 21.47
N ASP A 294 -19.29 3.78 22.79
CA ASP A 294 -18.10 3.41 23.54
C ASP A 294 -18.20 1.94 23.97
N ILE A 295 -17.18 1.17 23.64
CA ILE A 295 -17.12 -0.27 23.89
C ILE A 295 -15.78 -0.67 24.50
N ILE A 296 -15.78 -1.77 25.24
CA ILE A 296 -14.56 -2.39 25.77
C ILE A 296 -14.35 -3.71 25.04
N LEU A 297 -13.27 -3.79 24.27
CA LEU A 297 -12.85 -5.01 23.60
C LEU A 297 -11.83 -5.75 24.47
N LYS A 298 -12.03 -7.04 24.69
CA LYS A 298 -11.13 -7.88 25.51
C LYS A 298 -10.49 -8.95 24.65
N PHE A 299 -9.17 -9.03 24.69
CA PHE A 299 -8.39 -10.00 23.94
C PHE A 299 -7.53 -10.82 24.89
N GLU A 300 -7.52 -12.14 24.71
CA GLU A 300 -6.59 -13.04 25.37
C GLU A 300 -5.33 -13.16 24.50
N ILE A 301 -4.19 -12.78 25.07
CA ILE A 301 -2.91 -12.61 24.37
C ILE A 301 -1.74 -13.31 25.10
N PHE A 302 -2.02 -14.44 25.76
CA PHE A 302 -1.07 -15.15 26.63
C PHE A 302 0.29 -15.52 25.99
N SER A 303 0.36 -15.57 24.65
CA SER A 303 1.57 -15.88 23.90
C SER A 303 2.07 -14.73 23.02
N ALA A 304 1.57 -13.51 23.23
CA ALA A 304 1.96 -12.37 22.41
C ALA A 304 3.37 -11.88 22.73
N THR A 305 4.08 -11.43 21.70
CA THR A 305 5.45 -10.96 21.79
C THR A 305 5.59 -9.53 21.27
N GLY A 306 6.46 -8.74 21.91
CA GLY A 306 6.85 -7.43 21.41
C GLY A 306 5.69 -6.45 21.22
N THR A 307 5.67 -5.81 20.05
CA THR A 307 4.75 -4.73 19.66
C THR A 307 3.38 -5.26 19.26
N LEU A 308 2.30 -4.62 19.73
CA LEU A 308 0.93 -5.06 19.48
C LEU A 308 0.17 -4.08 18.59
N ARG A 309 -0.63 -4.66 17.69
CA ARG A 309 -1.42 -3.92 16.71
C ARG A 309 -2.86 -4.39 16.75
N PHE A 310 -3.79 -3.46 16.94
CA PHE A 310 -5.20 -3.74 16.76
C PHE A 310 -5.56 -3.63 15.27
N ASN A 311 -6.15 -4.68 14.72
CA ASN A 311 -6.55 -4.77 13.33
C ASN A 311 -8.08 -4.84 13.25
N PHE A 312 -8.65 -4.02 12.36
CA PHE A 312 -10.08 -3.93 12.13
C PHE A 312 -10.38 -3.85 10.63
N SER A 313 -11.31 -4.69 10.16
CA SER A 313 -11.76 -4.69 8.76
C SER A 313 -13.29 -4.68 8.70
N PRO A 314 -13.94 -3.50 8.63
CA PRO A 314 -15.40 -3.43 8.68
C PRO A 314 -16.12 -3.91 7.43
N LYS A 315 -15.39 -3.97 6.33
CA LYS A 315 -15.86 -4.43 5.02
C LYS A 315 -14.76 -5.28 4.39
N PRO A 316 -15.09 -6.19 3.48
CA PRO A 316 -14.12 -7.08 2.83
C PRO A 316 -12.91 -6.42 2.16
N ASN A 317 -12.89 -5.09 2.02
CA ASN A 317 -11.99 -4.40 1.11
C ASN A 317 -11.14 -3.30 1.76
N GLU A 318 -11.05 -3.19 3.08
CA GLU A 318 -10.20 -2.19 3.75
C GLU A 318 -9.68 -2.74 5.09
N ILE A 319 -8.48 -2.33 5.49
CA ILE A 319 -7.88 -2.72 6.77
C ILE A 319 -7.46 -1.46 7.52
N LEU A 320 -7.88 -1.37 8.78
CA LEU A 320 -7.34 -0.40 9.72
C LEU A 320 -6.39 -1.13 10.67
N ILE A 321 -5.20 -0.56 10.86
CA ILE A 321 -4.22 -0.99 11.83
C ILE A 321 -3.96 0.16 12.80
N ILE A 322 -4.13 -0.08 14.09
CA ILE A 322 -3.79 0.87 15.15
C ILE A 322 -2.64 0.28 15.97
N ALA A 323 -1.50 0.97 16.00
CA ALA A 323 -0.41 0.62 16.90
C ALA A 323 -0.85 0.86 18.35
N LEU A 324 -0.62 -0.14 19.22
CA LEU A 324 -0.96 -0.08 20.63
C LEU A 324 0.24 0.29 21.52
N ASP A 325 1.41 0.50 20.90
CA ASP A 325 2.68 0.75 21.58
C ASP A 325 2.74 2.21 22.06
N ASN A 326 2.02 2.45 23.15
CA ASN A 326 2.09 3.56 24.09
C ASN A 326 1.33 3.13 25.36
N VAL A 327 1.49 1.87 25.77
CA VAL A 327 0.93 1.36 27.01
C VAL A 327 1.74 1.99 28.14
N THR A 328 1.16 2.98 28.80
CA THR A 328 1.61 3.32 30.15
C THR A 328 1.28 2.10 31.00
N GLU A 329 2.30 1.34 31.40
CA GLU A 329 2.16 0.44 32.55
C GLU A 329 1.71 1.33 33.72
N LEU A 330 0.48 1.17 34.17
CA LEU A 330 -0.04 1.77 35.40
C LEU A 330 0.12 0.79 36.55
#